data_AF-A0A640TCQ5-F1
#
_entry.id   AF-A0A640TCQ5-F1
#
_cell.length_a   1.000
_cell.length_b   1.000
_cell.length_c   1.000
_cell.angle_alpha   90.00
_cell.angle_beta   90.00
_cell.angle_gamma   90.00
#
_symmetry.space_group_name_H-M   'P 1'
#
loop_
_entity.id
_entity.type
_entity.pdbx_description
1 polymer ?
#
loop_
_entity_poly.entity_id
_entity_poly.type
_entity_poly.pdbx_seq_one_letter_code
_entity_poly.pdbx_strand_id
1 'polypeptide(L)' 'MIASDGLPDDTGDAFVKKLGWDPRGRDTWVFLAFRPRRMLVWREENELAERELMRDGVWRV' A
#
# COMPACT_ATOMS: atom_id res chain seq x y z
N MET A 1 11.96 1.84 5.74
CA MET A 1 10.94 2.09 6.79
C MET A 1 10.87 3.58 6.99
N ILE A 2 9.70 4.11 7.31
CA ILE A 2 9.50 5.55 7.55
C ILE A 2 9.26 5.71 9.05
N ALA A 3 9.95 6.66 9.68
CA ALA A 3 9.74 6.97 11.09
C ALA A 3 8.29 7.36 11.35
N SER A 4 7.82 7.24 12.60
CA SER A 4 6.42 7.54 12.94
C SER A 4 6.04 9.01 12.64
N ASP A 5 6.98 9.93 12.59
CA ASP A 5 6.82 11.34 12.21
C ASP A 5 7.35 11.66 10.80
N GLY A 6 7.79 10.65 10.05
CA GLY A 6 8.46 10.83 8.76
C GLY A 6 7.54 10.86 7.54
N LEU A 7 6.22 10.77 7.72
CA LEU A 7 5.25 10.90 6.63
C LEU A 7 4.91 12.38 6.39
N PRO A 8 4.65 12.78 5.13
CA PRO A 8 3.95 14.04 4.86
C PRO A 8 2.61 14.10 5.61
N ASP A 9 2.25 15.29 6.10
CA ASP A 9 1.06 15.49 6.94
C ASP A 9 -0.22 14.97 6.28
N ASP A 10 -0.40 15.25 4.99
CA ASP A 10 -1.56 14.81 4.20
C ASP A 10 -1.68 13.27 4.14
N THR A 11 -0.55 12.59 4.02
CA THR A 11 -0.45 11.14 3.98
C THR A 11 -0.73 10.54 5.35
N GLY A 12 -0.20 11.16 6.41
CA GLY A 12 -0.50 10.79 7.80
C GLY A 12 -1.99 10.92 8.12
N ASP A 13 -2.60 12.04 7.76
CA ASP A 13 -4.02 12.29 8.00
C ASP A 13 -4.92 11.32 7.22
N ALA A 14 -4.55 11.00 5.97
CA ALA A 14 -5.24 10.00 5.17
C ALA A 14 -5.16 8.60 5.79
N PHE A 15 -4.01 8.22 6.36
CA PHE A 15 -3.82 6.95 7.07
C PHE A 15 -4.75 6.87 8.29
N VAL A 16 -4.76 7.90 9.13
CA VAL A 16 -5.60 7.95 10.35
C VAL A 16 -7.08 7.88 9.97
N LYS A 17 -7.51 8.64 8.95
CA LYS A 17 -8.89 8.61 8.47
C LYS A 17 -9.30 7.23 7.96
N LYS A 18 -8.40 6.50 7.29
CA LYS A 18 -8.69 5.18 6.72
C LYS A 18 -8.74 4.08 7.78
N LEU A 19 -7.87 4.13 8.78
CA LEU A 19 -7.64 3.03 9.72
C LEU A 19 -8.16 3.28 11.13
N GLY A 20 -8.46 4.53 11.50
CA GLY A 20 -9.04 4.90 12.79
C GLY A 20 -8.06 4.96 13.95
N TRP A 21 -6.75 4.90 13.69
CA TRP A 21 -5.69 5.03 14.69
C TRP A 21 -4.49 5.79 14.12
N ASP A 22 -3.73 6.45 15.00
CA ASP A 22 -2.62 7.33 14.63
C ASP A 22 -1.31 6.91 15.29
N PRO A 23 -0.36 6.27 14.58
CA PRO A 23 0.95 5.91 15.14
C PRO A 23 1.95 7.05 15.24
N ARG A 24 1.66 8.24 14.71
CA ARG A 24 2.62 9.36 14.68
C ARG A 24 3.03 9.77 16.10
N GLY A 25 4.30 10.13 16.28
CA GLY A 25 4.87 10.50 17.58
C GLY A 25 5.10 9.31 18.53
N ARG A 26 4.96 8.06 18.08
CA ARG A 26 5.35 6.87 18.84
C ARG A 26 6.67 6.33 18.32
N ASP A 27 7.75 6.58 19.04
CA ASP A 27 9.13 6.29 18.58
C ASP A 27 9.42 4.80 18.34
N THR A 28 8.65 3.91 18.96
CA THR A 28 8.77 2.46 18.74
C THR A 28 8.02 1.96 17.50
N TRP A 29 7.26 2.82 16.82
CA TRP A 29 6.43 2.48 15.67
C TRP A 29 7.05 3.04 14.38
N VAL A 30 6.87 2.31 13.29
CA VAL A 30 7.32 2.72 11.94
C VAL A 30 6.24 2.43 10.91
N PHE A 31 6.25 3.18 9.81
CA PHE A 31 5.46 2.84 8.63
C PHE A 31 6.27 1.99 7.65
N LEU A 32 5.59 1.01 7.06
CA LEU A 32 6.10 0.20 5.96
C LEU A 32 5.42 0.63 4.66
N ALA A 33 6.20 1.16 3.72
CA ALA A 33 5.71 1.57 2.40
C ALA A 33 5.98 0.45 1.37
N PHE A 34 4.93 -0.21 0.91
CA PHE A 34 5.01 -1.26 -0.10
C PHE A 34 4.87 -0.67 -1.50
N ARG A 35 5.85 -0.96 -2.37
CA ARG A 35 5.78 -0.66 -3.81
C ARG A 35 5.61 -1.97 -4.58
N PRO A 36 4.40 -2.30 -5.06
CA PRO A 36 4.17 -3.57 -5.74
C PRO A 36 4.99 -3.66 -7.03
N ARG A 37 5.55 -4.86 -7.27
CA ARG A 37 6.25 -5.21 -8.53
C ARG A 37 5.41 -6.15 -9.40
N ARG A 38 4.46 -6.86 -8.79
CA ARG A 38 3.57 -7.80 -9.46
C ARG A 38 2.21 -7.75 -8.79
N MET A 39 1.14 -7.67 -9.58
CA MET A 39 -0.23 -7.72 -9.09
C MET A 39 -1.02 -8.73 -9.91
N LEU A 40 -1.64 -9.66 -9.20
CA LEU A 40 -2.58 -10.62 -9.73
C LEU A 40 -3.95 -10.30 -9.10
N VAL A 41 -4.98 -10.11 -9.91
CA VAL A 41 -6.33 -9.73 -9.49
C VAL A 41 -7.32 -10.63 -10.22
N TRP A 42 -8.14 -11.36 -9.48
CA TRP A 42 -9.19 -12.22 -10.03
C TRP A 42 -10.27 -12.43 -8.96
N ARG A 43 -11.48 -12.78 -9.41
CA ARG A 43 -12.60 -13.23 -8.60
C ARG A 43 -12.72 -14.75 -8.67
N GLU A 44 -13.05 -15.26 -9.85
CA GLU A 44 -13.33 -16.68 -10.12
C GLU A 44 -12.40 -17.26 -11.20
N GLU A 45 -12.51 -18.56 -11.47
CA GLU A 45 -11.64 -19.31 -12.39
C GLU A 45 -11.55 -18.69 -13.79
N ASN A 46 -12.66 -18.18 -14.32
CA ASN A 46 -12.71 -17.57 -15.65
C ASN A 46 -11.81 -16.33 -15.79
N GLU A 47 -11.37 -15.72 -14.68
CA GLU A 47 -10.45 -14.58 -14.68
C GLU A 47 -8.98 -14.99 -14.54
N LEU A 48 -8.67 -16.27 -14.31
CA LEU A 48 -7.30 -16.69 -14.08
C LEU A 48 -6.37 -16.39 -15.27
N ALA A 49 -6.84 -16.58 -16.51
CA ALA A 49 -5.99 -16.39 -17.70
C ALA A 49 -5.41 -14.97 -17.80
N GLU A 50 -6.15 -13.95 -17.35
CA GLU A 50 -5.82 -12.52 -17.54
C GLU A 50 -5.55 -11.79 -16.22
N ARG A 51 -5.43 -12.52 -15.11
CA ARG A 51 -5.33 -11.95 -13.75
C ARG A 51 -4.13 -11.04 -13.51
N GLU A 52 -3.08 -11.09 -14.33
CA GLU A 52 -1.87 -10.30 -14.08
C GLU A 52 -2.01 -8.87 -14.60
N LEU A 53 -2.33 -7.93 -13.70
CA LEU A 53 -2.50 -6.51 -14.05
C LEU A 53 -1.22 -5.68 -13.95
N MET A 54 -0.22 -6.16 -13.19
CA MET A 54 1.08 -5.49 -13.08
C MET A 54 2.22 -6.50 -13.17
N ARG A 55 3.24 -6.16 -13.96
CA ARG A 55 4.51 -6.89 -14.03
C ARG A 55 5.67 -5.90 -14.01
N ASP A 56 6.69 -6.22 -13.23
CA ASP A 56 7.89 -5.39 -13.04
C ASP A 56 7.60 -3.95 -12.60
N GLY A 57 6.51 -3.74 -11.86
CA GLY A 57 6.06 -2.42 -11.41
C GLY A 57 5.34 -1.59 -12.47
N VAL A 58 5.10 -2.18 -13.65
CA VAL A 58 4.42 -1.54 -14.77
C VAL A 58 3.03 -2.15 -14.91
N TRP A 59 2.02 -1.28 -15.01
CA TRP A 59 0.66 -1.69 -15.34
C TRP A 59 0.61 -2.25 -16.75
N ARG A 60 -0.04 -3.40 -16.92
CA ARG A 60 -0.32 -3.94 -18.25
C ARG A 60 -1.48 -3.14 -18.86
N VAL A 61 -1.27 -2.68 -20.09
CA VAL A 61 -2.26 -2.05 -20.97
C VAL A 61 -2.85 -3.10 -21.90
#